data_AF-A0A8C3GBI8-F1
#
_entry.id   AF-A0A8C3GBI8-F1
#
_cell.length_a   1.000
_cell.length_b   1.000
_cell.length_c   1.000
_cell.angle_alpha   90.00
_cell.angle_beta   90.00
_cell.angle_gamma   90.00
#
_symmetry.space_group_name_H-M   'P 1'
#
loop_
_entity.id
_entity.type
_entity.pdbx_description
1 polymer ?
#
loop_
_entity_poly.entity_id
_entity_poly.type
_entity_poly.pdbx_seq_one_letter_code
_entity_poly.pdbx_strand_id
1 'polypeptide(L)'
;MSKTSYCAYLTGFISPEVKDTCSSSVECRSPPLIQFSQSSVPLHRNYILSTFCTEHNVQECLSHINQEVSSLGLPPVWTESSGSSEMNVMAVLNCMYDLIQLHHRGLRTLENMEVEQLKSSSNVDHLHCLSLLKLILNEQLELSKRGNTGLLERERQLHLKVKSLQNCLKNEKDEVQKLQNIIASRASQYNHEMKRKEREFTKLKERLNQLLVDKKEKKQAIDVLNNIGRADGKRSLWKTQKTEAKHEGEMYKTLLSDYDTRQREMLLENAELKKVLQQIKKEMVSILSLRKPIRKDDKHPDAGIQDEEQVFDSSKESVGLFSVHAREKLTNSIRLQWRRLKSHVERLDSQGSLYMGENKTDDAISRETHEEEMDRLKLEIQPCKDFIQTQQQLLQQQLSSPCDEETTSLLSNCYMLQERERFREEWKTLEKQRNLFERERRNCTEAAISINSRHASHSLPCARKKVCCLYLHKP
;
A
#
# COMPACT_ATOMS: atom_id res chain seq x y z
N MET A 1 23.92 -12.87 56.98
CA MET A 1 23.36 -14.20 57.34
C MET A 1 22.12 -14.38 56.50
N SER A 2 21.89 -15.35 55.61
CA SER A 2 22.56 -16.56 55.12
C SER A 2 21.93 -16.78 53.73
N LYS A 3 22.69 -16.77 52.64
CA LYS A 3 23.18 -17.92 51.84
C LYS A 3 22.10 -18.79 51.16
N THR A 4 22.41 -19.07 49.87
CA THR A 4 22.11 -20.26 49.03
C THR A 4 20.68 -20.41 48.50
N SER A 5 20.44 -20.35 47.17
CA SER A 5 20.84 -21.25 46.05
C SER A 5 19.70 -22.22 45.74
N TYR A 6 19.21 -22.26 44.49
CA TYR A 6 19.05 -23.50 43.70
C TYR A 6 18.60 -23.17 42.26
N CYS A 7 19.27 -23.83 41.32
CA CYS A 7 18.98 -23.92 39.90
C CYS A 7 18.26 -25.26 39.68
N ALA A 8 17.16 -25.31 38.89
CA ALA A 8 16.70 -26.55 38.23
C ALA A 8 15.62 -26.28 37.15
N TYR A 9 16.01 -26.68 35.94
CA TYR A 9 15.27 -27.09 34.73
C TYR A 9 13.77 -27.43 34.84
N LEU A 10 12.99 -27.03 33.82
CA LEU A 10 12.23 -27.96 32.96
C LEU A 10 11.65 -27.27 31.71
N THR A 11 11.90 -27.92 30.58
CA THR A 11 11.44 -27.70 29.21
C THR A 11 9.93 -27.96 29.01
N GLY A 12 9.29 -27.23 28.10
CA GLY A 12 7.95 -27.56 27.60
C GLY A 12 7.49 -26.68 26.44
N PHE A 13 7.44 -27.26 25.24
CA PHE A 13 6.92 -26.74 23.97
C PHE A 13 5.50 -26.15 24.06
N ILE A 14 5.18 -25.17 23.19
CA ILE A 14 4.03 -25.15 22.25
C ILE A 14 4.21 -23.98 21.25
N SER A 15 4.10 -24.32 19.96
CA SER A 15 4.24 -23.47 18.76
C SER A 15 3.20 -22.34 18.64
N PRO A 16 3.48 -21.29 17.86
CA PRO A 16 2.46 -20.60 17.10
C PRO A 16 2.39 -21.16 15.68
N GLU A 17 1.28 -21.84 15.42
CA GLU A 17 0.78 -22.29 14.13
C GLU A 17 0.48 -21.06 13.24
N VAL A 18 1.43 -20.66 12.40
CA VAL A 18 1.17 -19.72 11.30
C VAL A 18 0.56 -20.52 10.14
N LYS A 19 -0.76 -20.41 9.99
CA LYS A 19 -1.48 -20.89 8.81
C LYS A 19 -1.13 -19.99 7.62
N ASP A 20 -0.09 -20.38 6.91
CA ASP A 20 0.13 -19.97 5.52
C ASP A 20 -0.83 -20.76 4.62
N THR A 21 -1.83 -20.09 4.05
CA THR A 21 -2.55 -20.59 2.87
C THR A 21 -3.18 -19.43 2.10
N CYS A 22 -2.46 -18.90 1.11
CA CYS A 22 -2.93 -18.92 -0.28
C CYS A 22 -1.77 -18.52 -1.23
N SER A 23 -1.10 -19.57 -1.68
CA SER A 23 -0.39 -19.71 -2.94
C SER A 23 -0.97 -18.90 -4.10
N SER A 24 -0.16 -18.00 -4.67
CA SER A 24 -0.21 -17.65 -6.09
C SER A 24 1.03 -18.21 -6.76
N SER A 25 0.87 -19.33 -7.45
CA SER A 25 1.89 -19.96 -8.28
C SER A 25 2.16 -19.06 -9.48
N VAL A 26 3.18 -18.19 -9.37
CA VAL A 26 3.80 -17.60 -10.56
C VAL A 26 4.90 -18.57 -10.97
N GLU A 27 4.50 -19.48 -11.85
CA GLU A 27 5.40 -20.35 -12.59
C GLU A 27 6.29 -19.45 -13.46
N CYS A 28 7.43 -19.03 -12.91
CA CYS A 28 8.51 -18.41 -13.67
C CYS A 28 9.05 -19.47 -14.62
N ARG A 29 8.40 -19.57 -15.78
CA ARG A 29 8.87 -20.31 -16.93
C ARG A 29 10.24 -19.75 -17.28
N SER A 30 11.29 -20.53 -17.01
CA SER A 30 12.64 -20.26 -17.47
C SER A 30 12.58 -19.92 -18.96
N PRO A 31 13.14 -18.78 -19.42
CA PRO A 31 13.32 -18.56 -20.84
C PRO A 31 14.15 -19.72 -21.39
N PRO A 32 13.85 -20.24 -22.59
CA PRO A 32 14.67 -21.29 -23.17
C PRO A 32 16.08 -20.72 -23.30
N LEU A 33 17.03 -21.36 -22.62
CA LEU A 33 18.44 -21.24 -22.93
C LEU A 33 18.54 -21.48 -24.43
N ILE A 34 18.75 -20.41 -25.20
CA ILE A 34 19.13 -20.53 -26.60
C ILE A 34 20.43 -21.30 -26.54
N GLN A 35 20.31 -22.56 -26.94
CA GLN A 35 21.38 -23.53 -27.05
C GLN A 35 22.32 -23.01 -28.13
N PHE A 36 23.19 -22.08 -27.77
CA PHE A 36 24.41 -21.88 -28.53
C PHE A 36 25.17 -23.18 -28.39
N SER A 37 25.15 -23.96 -29.46
CA SER A 37 26.05 -25.07 -29.70
C SER A 37 27.48 -24.55 -29.53
N GLN A 38 27.97 -24.54 -28.30
CA GLN A 38 29.39 -24.65 -28.02
C GLN A 38 29.76 -26.04 -28.51
N SER A 39 30.24 -26.12 -29.75
CA SER A 39 31.09 -27.22 -30.15
C SER A 39 32.38 -27.08 -29.35
N SER A 40 32.35 -27.46 -28.07
CA SER A 40 33.54 -27.85 -27.35
C SER A 40 34.02 -29.14 -28.04
N VAL A 41 34.84 -28.99 -29.07
CA VAL A 41 35.60 -30.10 -29.61
C VAL A 41 36.46 -30.59 -28.44
N PRO A 42 36.21 -31.79 -27.89
CA PRO A 42 37.09 -32.31 -26.86
C PRO A 42 38.43 -32.54 -27.54
N LEU A 43 39.46 -31.80 -27.18
CA LEU A 43 40.85 -32.21 -27.41
C LEU A 43 41.17 -33.40 -26.47
N HIS A 44 40.36 -34.44 -26.52
CA HIS A 44 40.73 -35.73 -25.98
C HIS A 44 41.62 -36.39 -27.03
N ARG A 45 42.94 -36.24 -26.83
CA ARG A 45 43.97 -37.03 -27.48
C ARG A 45 43.67 -38.53 -27.28
N ASN A 46 42.98 -39.13 -28.24
CA ASN A 46 43.10 -40.54 -28.53
C ASN A 46 44.11 -40.66 -29.66
N TYR A 47 45.39 -40.83 -29.29
CA TYR A 47 46.43 -41.27 -30.22
C TYR A 47 46.13 -42.74 -30.58
N ILE A 48 45.20 -42.94 -31.52
CA ILE A 48 45.14 -44.19 -32.27
C ILE A 48 46.35 -44.13 -33.20
N LEU A 49 47.36 -44.96 -32.96
CA LEU A 49 48.52 -45.13 -33.83
C LEU A 49 48.07 -45.80 -35.13
N SER A 50 47.41 -45.02 -35.98
CA SER A 50 47.29 -45.27 -37.41
C SER A 50 48.65 -45.01 -38.03
N THR A 51 49.25 -46.04 -38.63
CA THR A 51 50.55 -45.91 -39.29
C THR A 51 50.39 -45.07 -40.56
N PHE A 52 50.71 -43.78 -40.48
CA PHE A 52 50.54 -42.82 -41.59
C PHE A 52 51.35 -43.21 -42.84
N CYS A 53 52.58 -43.69 -42.66
CA CYS A 53 53.49 -44.05 -43.73
C CYS A 53 53.87 -45.55 -43.65
N THR A 54 53.83 -46.22 -44.79
CA THR A 54 54.14 -47.63 -45.04
C THR A 54 55.00 -47.72 -46.32
N GLU A 55 55.75 -48.80 -46.54
CA GLU A 55 56.64 -48.90 -47.71
C GLU A 55 55.93 -48.70 -49.07
N HIS A 56 54.61 -48.94 -49.13
CA HIS A 56 53.84 -48.86 -50.37
C HIS A 56 53.28 -47.46 -50.66
N ASN A 57 53.23 -46.56 -49.67
CA ASN A 57 52.63 -45.23 -49.82
C ASN A 57 53.62 -44.08 -49.54
N VAL A 58 54.93 -44.37 -49.45
CA VAL A 58 55.96 -43.37 -49.08
C VAL A 58 55.95 -42.15 -50.00
N GLN A 59 55.85 -42.35 -51.31
CA GLN A 59 55.91 -41.25 -52.28
C GLN A 59 54.66 -40.34 -52.20
N GLU A 60 53.49 -40.94 -51.98
CA GLU A 60 52.23 -40.21 -51.74
C GLU A 60 52.23 -39.50 -50.38
N CYS A 61 52.85 -40.10 -49.36
CA CYS A 61 53.02 -39.46 -48.05
C CYS A 61 53.99 -38.27 -48.12
N LEU A 62 55.06 -38.38 -48.91
CA LEU A 62 56.03 -37.29 -49.12
C LEU A 62 55.39 -36.10 -49.84
N SER A 63 54.62 -36.34 -50.91
CA SER A 63 53.90 -35.27 -51.61
C SER A 63 52.85 -34.61 -50.71
N HIS A 64 52.11 -35.40 -49.92
CA HIS A 64 51.15 -34.90 -48.94
C HIS A 64 51.81 -34.04 -47.85
N ILE A 65 52.94 -34.50 -47.28
CA ILE A 65 53.69 -33.71 -46.30
C ILE A 65 54.18 -32.40 -46.91
N ASN A 66 54.73 -32.42 -48.12
CA ASN A 66 55.18 -31.20 -48.79
C ASN A 66 54.03 -30.21 -49.05
N GLN A 67 52.85 -30.71 -49.41
CA GLN A 67 51.66 -29.88 -49.60
C GLN A 67 51.18 -29.25 -48.28
N GLU A 68 51.14 -30.01 -47.19
CA GLU A 68 50.75 -29.51 -45.86
C GLU A 68 51.78 -28.55 -45.27
N VAL A 69 53.07 -28.83 -45.43
CA VAL A 69 54.14 -27.92 -45.02
C VAL A 69 54.05 -26.62 -45.82
N SER A 70 53.79 -26.71 -47.13
CA SER A 70 53.59 -25.52 -47.97
C SER A 70 52.31 -24.74 -47.62
N SER A 71 51.22 -25.42 -47.23
CA SER A 71 49.96 -24.77 -46.80
C SER A 71 50.13 -24.01 -45.48
N LEU A 72 51.03 -24.48 -44.62
CA LEU A 72 51.47 -23.79 -43.40
C LEU A 72 52.50 -22.67 -43.66
N GLY A 73 52.89 -22.45 -44.92
CA GLY A 73 53.83 -21.41 -45.34
C GLY A 73 55.31 -21.76 -45.11
N LEU A 74 55.62 -23.05 -44.92
CA LEU A 74 56.98 -23.55 -44.71
C LEU A 74 57.57 -24.11 -46.01
N PRO A 75 58.91 -24.10 -46.17
CA PRO A 75 59.57 -24.62 -47.37
C PRO A 75 59.44 -26.15 -47.47
N PRO A 76 59.30 -26.72 -48.68
CA PRO A 76 59.19 -28.17 -48.86
C PRO A 76 60.44 -28.88 -48.36
N VAL A 77 60.22 -30.04 -47.74
CA VAL A 77 61.24 -30.83 -47.04
C VAL A 77 62.06 -31.69 -48.03
N TRP A 78 61.48 -31.95 -49.18
CA TRP A 78 62.07 -32.73 -50.26
C TRP A 78 61.79 -32.09 -51.62
N THR A 79 62.77 -32.11 -52.51
CA THR A 79 62.66 -31.60 -53.87
C THR A 79 63.30 -32.61 -54.81
N GLU A 80 62.56 -33.09 -55.80
CA GLU A 80 63.04 -34.07 -56.78
C GLU A 80 64.00 -33.39 -57.75
N SER A 81 65.32 -33.47 -57.49
CA SER A 81 66.36 -33.02 -58.41
C SER A 81 66.87 -34.21 -59.22
N SER A 82 66.98 -34.00 -60.53
CA SER A 82 67.36 -34.99 -61.53
C SER A 82 68.71 -35.66 -61.21
N GLY A 83 68.67 -36.83 -60.56
CA GLY A 83 69.78 -37.78 -60.51
C GLY A 83 70.10 -38.40 -59.14
N SER A 84 69.69 -37.81 -58.02
CA SER A 84 69.90 -38.41 -56.68
C SER A 84 68.83 -37.96 -55.70
N SER A 85 67.97 -38.89 -55.28
CA SER A 85 66.91 -38.69 -54.30
C SER A 85 67.46 -38.64 -52.87
N GLU A 86 68.26 -37.62 -52.54
CA GLU A 86 68.73 -37.41 -51.17
C GLU A 86 67.79 -36.48 -50.40
N MET A 87 67.13 -37.05 -49.39
CA MET A 87 66.38 -36.29 -48.39
C MET A 87 67.35 -35.35 -47.65
N ASN A 88 67.13 -34.04 -47.74
CA ASN A 88 67.94 -33.09 -47.00
C ASN A 88 67.54 -33.13 -45.51
N VAL A 89 68.29 -33.90 -44.72
CA VAL A 89 68.06 -34.09 -43.29
C VAL A 89 68.00 -32.75 -42.54
N MET A 90 68.76 -31.74 -42.96
CA MET A 90 68.73 -30.40 -42.37
C MET A 90 67.43 -29.67 -42.68
N ALA A 91 66.91 -29.79 -43.91
CA ALA A 91 65.60 -29.23 -44.28
C ALA A 91 64.45 -29.90 -43.51
N VAL A 92 64.53 -31.23 -43.32
CA VAL A 92 63.57 -31.98 -42.49
C VAL A 92 63.61 -31.49 -41.03
N LEU A 93 64.81 -31.42 -40.43
CA LEU A 93 64.97 -31.02 -39.03
C LEU A 93 64.54 -29.57 -38.78
N ASN A 94 64.89 -28.66 -39.68
CA ASN A 94 64.46 -27.25 -39.60
C ASN A 94 62.94 -27.14 -39.79
N CYS A 95 62.36 -27.84 -40.76
CA CYS A 95 60.91 -27.88 -40.94
C CYS A 95 60.21 -28.46 -39.71
N MET A 96 60.73 -29.52 -39.10
CA MET A 96 60.19 -30.07 -37.85
C MET A 96 60.28 -29.07 -36.69
N TYR A 97 61.40 -28.36 -36.58
CA TYR A 97 61.57 -27.31 -35.57
C TYR A 97 60.57 -26.16 -35.78
N ASP A 98 60.41 -25.70 -37.02
CA ASP A 98 59.47 -24.64 -37.38
C ASP A 98 58.01 -25.08 -37.15
N LEU A 99 57.66 -26.33 -37.45
CA LEU A 99 56.35 -26.91 -37.12
C LEU A 99 56.10 -26.95 -35.61
N ILE A 100 57.10 -27.31 -34.80
CA ILE A 100 57.00 -27.29 -33.33
C ILE A 100 56.83 -25.86 -32.83
N GLN A 101 57.57 -24.90 -33.38
CA GLN A 101 57.44 -23.49 -33.01
C GLN A 101 56.08 -22.92 -33.41
N LEU A 102 55.59 -23.26 -34.60
CA LEU A 102 54.27 -22.90 -35.07
C LEU A 102 53.18 -23.49 -34.17
N HIS A 103 53.33 -24.76 -33.77
CA HIS A 103 52.42 -25.41 -32.83
C HIS A 103 52.41 -24.72 -31.45
N HIS A 104 53.59 -24.42 -30.87
CA HIS A 104 53.67 -23.69 -29.61
C HIS A 104 53.12 -22.26 -29.70
N ARG A 105 53.29 -21.59 -30.85
CA ARG A 105 52.67 -20.28 -31.09
C ARG A 105 51.16 -20.41 -31.22
N GLY A 106 50.67 -21.43 -31.92
CA GLY A 106 49.24 -21.74 -32.06
C GLY A 106 48.58 -22.01 -30.71
N LEU A 107 49.20 -22.84 -29.87
CA LEU A 107 48.72 -23.12 -28.51
C LEU A 107 48.65 -21.84 -27.67
N ARG A 108 49.70 -21.01 -27.67
CA ARG A 108 49.68 -19.72 -26.96
C ARG A 108 48.59 -18.78 -27.46
N THR A 109 48.35 -18.72 -28.77
CA THR A 109 47.25 -17.93 -29.35
C THR A 109 45.90 -18.47 -28.91
N LEU A 110 45.73 -19.81 -28.89
CA LEU A 110 44.50 -20.46 -28.41
C LEU A 110 44.23 -20.12 -26.94
N GLU A 111 45.22 -20.32 -26.07
CA GLU A 111 45.13 -19.98 -24.64
C GLU A 111 44.78 -18.50 -24.43
N ASN A 112 45.42 -17.60 -25.19
CA ASN A 112 45.10 -16.17 -25.13
C ASN A 112 43.66 -15.87 -25.54
N MET A 113 43.16 -16.51 -26.61
CA MET A 113 41.76 -16.35 -27.04
C MET A 113 40.77 -16.89 -26.02
N GLU A 114 41.07 -18.02 -25.37
CA GLU A 114 40.24 -18.58 -24.30
C GLU A 114 40.18 -17.65 -23.09
N VAL A 115 41.31 -17.07 -22.68
CA VAL A 115 41.37 -16.09 -21.60
C VAL A 115 40.56 -14.83 -21.95
N GLU A 116 40.69 -14.29 -23.16
CA GLU A 116 39.91 -13.13 -23.59
C GLU A 116 38.41 -13.45 -23.70
N GLN A 117 38.05 -14.67 -24.09
CA GLN A 117 36.66 -15.13 -24.11
C GLN A 117 36.06 -15.23 -22.69
N LEU A 118 36.83 -15.73 -21.71
CA LEU A 118 36.39 -15.78 -20.31
C LEU A 118 36.26 -14.37 -19.71
N LYS A 119 37.18 -13.45 -20.04
CA LYS A 119 37.08 -12.05 -19.62
C LYS A 119 35.85 -11.36 -20.22
N SER A 120 35.62 -11.54 -21.52
CA SER A 120 34.50 -10.89 -22.21
C SER A 120 33.14 -11.41 -21.73
N SER A 121 32.99 -12.73 -21.53
CA SER A 121 31.78 -13.33 -20.94
C SER A 121 31.50 -12.79 -19.52
N SER A 122 32.51 -12.76 -18.65
CA SER A 122 32.36 -12.18 -17.31
C SER A 122 31.95 -10.70 -17.34
N ASN A 123 32.44 -9.91 -18.29
CA ASN A 123 32.05 -8.51 -18.44
C ASN A 123 30.58 -8.36 -18.85
N VAL A 124 30.09 -9.21 -19.76
CA VAL A 124 28.68 -9.22 -20.18
C VAL A 124 27.78 -9.61 -19.01
N ASP A 125 28.14 -10.61 -18.22
CA ASP A 125 27.39 -11.03 -17.04
C ASP A 125 27.33 -9.93 -15.98
N HIS A 126 28.45 -9.22 -15.76
CA HIS A 126 28.49 -8.07 -14.86
C HIS A 126 27.55 -6.95 -15.33
N LEU A 127 27.57 -6.60 -16.61
CA LEU A 127 26.68 -5.60 -17.20
C LEU A 127 25.20 -6.02 -17.10
N HIS A 128 24.91 -7.31 -17.29
CA HIS A 128 23.57 -7.86 -17.14
C HIS A 128 23.08 -7.71 -15.69
N CYS A 129 23.91 -8.06 -14.71
CA CYS A 129 23.60 -7.89 -13.29
C CYS A 129 23.34 -6.41 -12.93
N LEU A 130 24.16 -5.48 -13.43
CA LEU A 130 23.97 -4.05 -13.23
C LEU A 130 22.66 -3.55 -13.86
N SER A 131 22.30 -4.06 -15.04
CA SER A 131 21.04 -3.72 -15.71
C SER A 131 19.82 -4.19 -14.89
N LEU A 132 19.87 -5.42 -14.36
CA LEU A 132 18.83 -5.93 -13.46
C LEU A 132 18.71 -5.11 -12.18
N LEU A 133 19.83 -4.77 -11.55
CA LEU A 133 19.82 -3.93 -10.35
C LEU A 133 19.20 -2.55 -10.65
N LYS A 134 19.57 -1.95 -11.79
CA LYS A 134 19.01 -0.68 -12.25
C LYS A 134 17.50 -0.78 -12.48
N LEU A 135 17.02 -1.89 -13.04
CA LEU A 135 15.59 -2.13 -13.24
C LEU A 135 14.84 -2.15 -11.90
N ILE A 136 15.33 -2.93 -10.93
CA ILE A 136 14.74 -3.05 -9.59
C ILE A 136 14.74 -1.68 -8.89
N LEU A 137 15.84 -0.94 -8.95
CA LEU A 137 15.95 0.38 -8.34
C LEU A 137 14.97 1.37 -8.98
N ASN A 138 14.81 1.32 -10.31
CA ASN A 138 13.82 2.14 -11.02
C ASN A 138 12.39 1.77 -10.62
N GLU A 139 12.07 0.49 -10.46
CA GLU A 139 10.74 0.07 -10.01
C GLU A 139 10.44 0.57 -8.59
N GLN A 140 11.41 0.47 -7.68
CA GLN A 140 11.28 1.02 -6.32
C GLN A 140 11.09 2.53 -6.33
N LEU A 141 11.83 3.25 -7.20
CA LEU A 141 11.65 4.68 -7.39
C LEU A 141 10.24 5.01 -7.89
N GLU A 142 9.72 4.29 -8.88
CA GLU A 142 8.37 4.50 -9.41
C GLU A 142 7.28 4.14 -8.39
N LEU A 143 7.48 3.11 -7.57
CA LEU A 143 6.58 2.81 -6.45
C LEU A 143 6.56 3.95 -5.42
N SER A 144 7.73 4.45 -5.02
CA SER A 144 7.84 5.58 -4.10
C SER A 144 7.20 6.85 -4.67
N LYS A 145 7.42 7.17 -5.95
CA LYS A 145 6.76 8.29 -6.64
C LYS A 145 5.24 8.17 -6.62
N ARG A 146 4.69 7.00 -6.96
CA ARG A 146 3.24 6.75 -6.91
C ARG A 146 2.68 6.92 -5.50
N GLY A 147 3.39 6.40 -4.50
CA GLY A 147 3.04 6.58 -3.09
C GLY A 147 2.99 8.06 -2.70
N ASN A 148 4.00 8.84 -3.10
CA ASN A 148 4.08 10.26 -2.83
C ASN A 148 2.93 11.05 -3.50
N THR A 149 2.59 10.75 -4.75
CA THR A 149 1.42 11.36 -5.41
C THR A 149 0.13 11.07 -4.65
N GLY A 150 -0.04 9.85 -4.13
CA GLY A 150 -1.20 9.51 -3.30
C GLY A 150 -1.23 10.23 -1.96
N LEU A 151 -0.07 10.53 -1.36
CA LEU A 151 0.02 11.34 -0.14
C LEU A 151 -0.33 12.80 -0.43
N LEU A 152 0.20 13.40 -1.51
CA LEU A 152 -0.11 14.77 -1.92
C LEU A 152 -1.61 14.98 -2.18
N GLU A 153 -2.29 14.01 -2.81
CA GLU A 153 -3.74 14.12 -3.03
C GLU A 153 -4.54 14.04 -1.71
N ARG A 154 -4.11 13.19 -0.76
CA ARG A 154 -4.73 13.17 0.59
C ARG A 154 -4.49 14.47 1.34
N GLU A 155 -3.28 15.02 1.26
CA GLU A 155 -2.96 16.32 1.84
C GLU A 155 -3.85 17.42 1.25
N ARG A 156 -4.03 17.43 -0.08
CA ARG A 156 -4.96 18.36 -0.76
C ARG A 156 -6.38 18.22 -0.25
N GLN A 157 -6.89 17.00 -0.11
CA GLN A 157 -8.24 16.74 0.42
C GLN A 157 -8.41 17.20 1.86
N LEU A 158 -7.43 16.91 2.72
CA LEU A 158 -7.44 17.39 4.10
C LEU A 158 -7.40 18.92 4.16
N HIS A 159 -6.59 19.55 3.32
CA HIS A 159 -6.51 21.01 3.23
C HIS A 159 -7.86 21.64 2.82
N LEU A 160 -8.56 21.03 1.85
CA LEU A 160 -9.91 21.46 1.47
C LEU A 160 -10.92 21.28 2.62
N LYS A 161 -10.84 20.16 3.36
CA LYS A 161 -11.69 19.90 4.52
C LYS A 161 -11.45 20.91 5.64
N VAL A 162 -10.20 21.25 5.92
CA VAL A 162 -9.83 22.28 6.90
C VAL A 162 -10.40 23.64 6.48
N LYS A 163 -10.25 24.04 5.21
CA LYS A 163 -10.84 25.29 4.69
C LYS A 163 -12.37 25.32 4.83
N SER A 164 -13.04 24.22 4.52
CA SER A 164 -14.49 24.10 4.69
C SER A 164 -14.90 24.25 6.15
N LEU A 165 -14.22 23.57 7.08
CA LEU A 165 -14.48 23.68 8.52
C LEU A 165 -14.18 25.09 9.06
N GLN A 166 -13.12 25.75 8.57
CA GLN A 166 -12.82 27.13 8.92
C GLN A 166 -13.95 28.10 8.49
N ASN A 167 -14.50 27.91 7.29
CA ASN A 167 -15.66 28.70 6.86
C ASN A 167 -16.90 28.43 7.70
N CYS A 168 -17.18 27.16 8.02
CA CYS A 168 -18.30 26.80 8.90
C CYS A 168 -18.14 27.44 10.28
N LEU A 169 -16.96 27.33 10.89
CA LEU A 169 -16.65 27.96 12.17
C LEU A 169 -16.81 29.48 12.13
N LYS A 170 -16.41 30.13 11.03
CA LYS A 170 -16.60 31.57 10.85
C LYS A 170 -18.09 31.92 10.81
N ASN A 171 -18.89 31.19 10.03
CA ASN A 171 -20.33 31.41 9.95
C ASN A 171 -21.02 31.23 11.30
N GLU A 172 -20.68 30.17 12.05
CA GLU A 172 -21.22 29.95 13.40
C GLU A 172 -20.84 31.08 14.37
N LYS A 173 -19.60 31.59 14.29
CA LYS A 173 -19.19 32.77 15.08
C LYS A 173 -20.02 34.01 14.74
N ASP A 174 -20.26 34.25 13.45
CA ASP A 174 -21.07 35.38 13.00
C ASP A 174 -22.53 35.24 13.46
N GLU A 175 -23.11 34.03 13.44
CA GLU A 175 -24.46 33.77 13.96
C GLU A 175 -24.55 33.93 15.48
N VAL A 176 -23.57 33.41 16.23
CA VAL A 176 -23.49 33.63 17.68
C VAL A 176 -23.42 35.12 17.99
N GLN A 177 -22.62 35.89 17.26
CA GLN A 177 -22.52 37.34 17.46
C GLN A 177 -23.85 38.05 17.16
N LYS A 178 -24.56 37.65 16.09
CA LYS A 178 -25.90 38.19 15.78
C LYS A 178 -26.89 37.89 16.89
N LEU A 179 -26.94 36.65 17.38
CA LEU A 179 -27.83 36.25 18.47
C LEU A 179 -27.49 36.99 19.77
N GLN A 180 -26.21 37.17 20.07
CA GLN A 180 -25.76 37.92 21.23
C GLN A 180 -26.22 39.40 21.16
N ASN A 181 -26.15 40.01 19.97
CA ASN A 181 -26.67 41.36 19.74
C ASN A 181 -28.20 41.43 19.92
N ILE A 182 -28.95 40.41 19.48
CA ILE A 182 -30.41 40.32 19.68
C ILE A 182 -30.75 40.15 21.17
N ILE A 183 -30.01 39.32 21.91
CA ILE A 183 -30.20 39.14 23.35
C ILE A 183 -29.93 40.46 24.09
N ALA A 184 -28.84 41.14 23.76
CA ALA A 184 -28.51 42.43 24.36
C ALA A 184 -29.58 43.51 24.07
N SER A 185 -30.08 43.58 22.83
CA SER A 185 -31.13 44.53 22.47
C SER A 185 -32.46 44.24 23.19
N ARG A 186 -32.84 42.96 23.29
CA ARG A 186 -34.01 42.52 24.07
C ARG A 186 -33.87 42.84 25.55
N ALA A 187 -32.70 42.58 26.15
CA ALA A 187 -32.44 42.91 27.55
C ALA A 187 -32.58 44.42 27.81
N SER A 188 -32.08 45.26 26.89
CA SER A 188 -32.29 46.72 26.95
C SER A 188 -33.78 47.09 26.86
N GLN A 189 -34.51 46.50 25.90
CA GLN A 189 -35.94 46.74 25.74
C GLN A 189 -36.74 46.37 26.99
N TYR A 190 -36.51 45.19 27.57
CA TYR A 190 -37.17 44.75 28.80
C TYR A 190 -36.85 45.66 29.98
N ASN A 191 -35.59 46.11 30.12
CA ASN A 191 -35.22 47.08 31.14
C ASN A 191 -35.98 48.41 30.99
N HIS A 192 -36.13 48.91 29.76
CA HIS A 192 -36.89 50.12 29.50
C HIS A 192 -38.39 49.95 29.83
N GLU A 193 -38.98 48.82 29.45
CA GLU A 193 -40.38 48.51 29.75
C GLU A 193 -40.62 48.32 31.25
N MET A 194 -39.74 47.59 31.94
CA MET A 194 -39.79 47.41 33.38
C MET A 194 -39.75 48.75 34.12
N LYS A 195 -38.79 49.62 33.79
CA LYS A 195 -38.70 50.98 34.37
C LYS A 195 -39.94 51.83 34.09
N ARG A 196 -40.62 51.62 32.96
CA ARG A 196 -41.88 52.29 32.64
C ARG A 196 -43.00 51.77 33.55
N LYS A 197 -43.11 50.45 33.70
CA LYS A 197 -44.09 49.80 34.58
C LYS A 197 -43.89 50.15 36.05
N GLU A 198 -42.65 50.20 36.52
CA GLU A 198 -42.32 50.68 37.86
C GLU A 198 -42.81 52.12 38.08
N ARG A 199 -42.59 53.02 37.13
CA ARG A 199 -43.10 54.40 37.19
C ARG A 199 -44.62 54.47 37.21
N GLU A 200 -45.31 53.65 36.41
CA GLU A 200 -46.78 53.54 36.42
C GLU A 200 -47.30 53.01 37.76
N PHE A 201 -46.64 52.00 38.32
CA PHE A 201 -46.98 51.41 39.62
C PHE A 201 -46.79 52.41 40.76
N THR A 202 -45.67 53.15 40.79
CA THR A 202 -45.41 54.19 41.78
C THR A 202 -46.49 55.27 41.74
N LYS A 203 -46.87 55.76 40.55
CA LYS A 203 -47.98 56.72 40.38
C LYS A 203 -49.32 56.17 40.89
N LEU A 204 -49.61 54.90 40.63
CA LEU A 204 -50.84 54.26 41.12
C LEU A 204 -50.84 54.13 42.64
N LYS A 205 -49.69 53.76 43.22
CA LYS A 205 -49.49 53.67 44.66
C LYS A 205 -49.67 55.03 45.34
N GLU A 206 -49.11 56.09 44.76
CA GLU A 206 -49.31 57.48 45.24
C GLU A 206 -50.79 57.88 45.22
N ARG A 207 -51.51 57.61 44.12
CA ARG A 207 -52.96 57.88 44.02
C ARG A 207 -53.77 57.10 45.06
N LEU A 208 -53.44 55.83 45.27
CA LEU A 208 -54.10 55.00 46.28
C LEU A 208 -53.85 55.56 47.68
N ASN A 209 -52.60 55.91 47.99
CA ASN A 209 -52.25 56.52 49.26
C ASN A 209 -52.99 57.84 49.48
N GLN A 210 -53.06 58.70 48.44
CA GLN A 210 -53.84 59.93 48.50
C GLN A 210 -55.32 59.65 48.82
N LEU A 211 -55.95 58.70 48.13
CA LEU A 211 -57.34 58.31 48.42
C LEU A 211 -57.53 57.75 49.84
N LEU A 212 -56.54 57.05 50.39
CA LEU A 212 -56.59 56.54 51.75
C LEU A 212 -56.44 57.67 52.80
N VAL A 213 -55.61 58.67 52.52
CA VAL A 213 -55.47 59.88 53.37
C VAL A 213 -56.74 60.72 53.29
N ASP A 214 -57.25 61.01 52.09
CA ASP A 214 -58.49 61.78 51.88
C ASP A 214 -59.69 61.11 52.57
N LYS A 215 -59.75 59.78 52.62
CA LYS A 215 -60.79 59.03 53.36
C LYS A 215 -60.67 59.12 54.87
N LYS A 216 -59.45 59.28 55.42
CA LYS A 216 -59.26 59.52 56.85
C LYS A 216 -59.69 60.93 57.24
N GLU A 217 -59.48 61.92 56.38
CA GLU A 217 -59.92 63.30 56.60
C GLU A 217 -61.43 63.48 56.38
N LYS A 218 -62.06 62.67 55.51
CA LYS A 218 -63.52 62.68 55.27
C LYS A 218 -64.29 61.66 56.12
N LYS A 219 -63.97 61.52 57.41
CA LYS A 219 -64.87 60.90 58.40
C LYS A 219 -66.02 61.86 58.74
N GLN A 220 -66.89 62.14 57.78
CA GLN A 220 -68.26 62.61 58.00
C GLN A 220 -69.08 62.47 56.71
N ALA A 221 -70.22 61.81 56.86
CA ALA A 221 -71.37 61.67 55.96
C ALA A 221 -71.13 61.01 54.58
N ILE A 222 -71.88 59.92 54.37
CA ILE A 222 -72.17 59.39 53.05
C ILE A 222 -73.10 60.40 52.37
N ASP A 223 -72.59 61.15 51.40
CA ASP A 223 -73.41 61.84 50.41
C ASP A 223 -73.19 61.20 49.05
N VAL A 224 -74.22 60.51 48.56
CA VAL A 224 -74.27 60.01 47.19
C VAL A 224 -74.72 61.17 46.29
N LEU A 225 -73.75 61.99 45.87
CA LEU A 225 -73.99 63.10 44.95
C LEU A 225 -72.94 63.12 43.82
N ASN A 226 -72.99 62.11 42.95
CA ASN A 226 -72.95 62.29 41.49
C ASN A 226 -72.95 60.92 40.78
N ASN A 227 -73.84 60.76 39.80
CA ASN A 227 -73.73 59.69 38.83
C ASN A 227 -72.43 59.90 38.04
N ILE A 228 -71.59 58.86 37.94
CA ILE A 228 -70.37 58.89 37.12
C ILE A 228 -70.78 58.92 35.64
N GLY A 229 -71.04 60.12 35.12
CA GLY A 229 -71.04 60.41 33.70
C GLY A 229 -69.61 60.73 33.28
N ARG A 230 -69.03 59.94 32.37
CA ARG A 230 -67.76 60.29 31.72
C ARG A 230 -67.94 61.58 30.91
N ALA A 231 -66.89 62.39 30.81
CA ALA A 231 -66.87 63.65 30.05
C ALA A 231 -67.11 63.50 28.52
N ASP A 232 -67.24 62.27 28.00
CA ASP A 232 -67.54 61.94 26.59
C ASP A 232 -69.03 61.60 26.35
N GLY A 233 -69.91 61.75 27.35
CA GLY A 233 -71.36 61.49 27.19
C GLY A 233 -71.76 60.04 26.88
N LYS A 234 -70.80 59.13 26.72
CA LYS A 234 -71.04 57.70 26.49
C LYS A 234 -71.06 56.92 27.80
N ARG A 235 -72.15 56.21 28.03
CA ARG A 235 -72.36 55.28 29.14
C ARG A 235 -71.26 54.21 29.11
N SER A 236 -70.71 53.84 30.27
CA SER A 236 -69.91 52.62 30.38
C SER A 236 -70.75 51.46 29.88
N LEU A 237 -70.39 50.89 28.73
CA LEU A 237 -70.97 49.66 28.22
C LEU A 237 -70.55 48.56 29.19
N TRP A 238 -71.41 48.27 30.16
CA TRP A 238 -71.41 46.98 30.83
C TRP A 238 -71.39 45.92 29.74
N LYS A 239 -70.58 44.86 29.91
CA LYS A 239 -70.53 43.72 28.99
C LYS A 239 -71.96 43.31 28.70
N THR A 240 -72.43 43.67 27.51
CA THR A 240 -73.76 43.36 27.04
C THR A 240 -73.60 42.15 26.13
N GLN A 241 -74.57 41.26 26.12
CA GLN A 241 -74.54 40.05 25.28
C GLN A 241 -74.19 40.38 23.82
N LYS A 242 -74.55 41.57 23.34
CA LYS A 242 -74.22 42.08 22.00
C LYS A 242 -72.73 42.46 21.80
N THR A 243 -72.03 42.93 22.83
CA THR A 243 -70.57 43.21 22.77
C THR A 243 -69.76 41.92 22.94
N GLU A 244 -70.22 41.00 23.79
CA GLU A 244 -69.57 39.70 23.98
C GLU A 244 -69.73 38.81 22.74
N ALA A 245 -70.94 38.76 22.13
CA ALA A 245 -71.16 38.08 20.86
C ALA A 245 -70.34 38.67 19.70
N LYS A 246 -70.03 39.98 19.72
CA LYS A 246 -69.13 40.59 18.74
C LYS A 246 -67.68 40.16 18.92
N HIS A 247 -67.19 40.13 20.16
CA HIS A 247 -65.84 39.67 20.46
C HIS A 247 -65.67 38.16 20.22
N GLU A 248 -66.68 37.35 20.55
CA GLU A 248 -66.72 35.94 20.19
C GLU A 248 -66.74 35.74 18.68
N GLY A 249 -67.52 36.54 17.94
CA GLY A 249 -67.53 36.52 16.48
C GLY A 249 -66.18 36.89 15.85
N GLU A 250 -65.48 37.90 16.39
CA GLU A 250 -64.12 38.26 15.98
C GLU A 250 -63.11 37.14 16.30
N MET A 251 -63.24 36.51 17.48
CA MET A 251 -62.41 35.36 17.87
C MET A 251 -62.62 34.16 16.95
N TYR A 252 -63.86 33.78 16.65
CA TYR A 252 -64.17 32.70 15.70
C TYR A 252 -63.67 33.03 14.30
N LYS A 253 -63.77 34.30 13.88
CA LYS A 253 -63.26 34.75 12.58
C LYS A 253 -61.73 34.63 12.50
N THR A 254 -61.00 35.02 13.56
CA THR A 254 -59.55 34.84 13.62
C THR A 254 -59.17 33.36 13.61
N LEU A 255 -59.86 32.53 14.40
CA LEU A 255 -59.59 31.09 14.44
C LEU A 255 -59.81 30.43 13.07
N LEU A 256 -60.92 30.74 12.38
CA LEU A 256 -61.20 30.25 11.03
C LEU A 256 -60.15 30.73 10.03
N SER A 257 -59.75 32.00 10.09
CA SER A 257 -58.68 32.55 9.25
C SER A 257 -57.35 31.79 9.46
N ASP A 258 -57.02 31.44 10.70
CA ASP A 258 -55.81 30.68 11.03
C ASP A 258 -55.88 29.22 10.54
N TYR A 259 -57.06 28.61 10.53
CA TYR A 259 -57.25 27.29 9.91
C TYR A 259 -57.11 27.37 8.39
N ASP A 260 -57.68 28.39 7.75
CA ASP A 260 -57.59 28.59 6.30
C ASP A 260 -56.15 28.86 5.85
N THR A 261 -55.36 29.61 6.64
CA THR A 261 -53.93 29.84 6.35
C THR A 261 -53.15 28.55 6.48
N ARG A 262 -53.31 27.79 7.57
CA ARG A 262 -52.65 26.49 7.75
C ARG A 262 -53.02 25.48 6.68
N GLN A 263 -54.28 25.44 6.26
CA GLN A 263 -54.73 24.58 5.16
C GLN A 263 -54.05 24.98 3.84
N ARG A 264 -53.92 26.28 3.55
CA ARG A 264 -53.18 26.78 2.37
C ARG A 264 -51.69 26.43 2.43
N GLU A 265 -51.05 26.61 3.58
CA GLU A 265 -49.64 26.25 3.78
C GLU A 265 -49.40 24.76 3.56
N MET A 266 -50.26 23.90 4.13
CA MET A 266 -50.19 22.45 3.93
C MET A 266 -50.39 22.06 2.45
N LEU A 267 -51.29 22.71 1.73
CA LEU A 267 -51.48 22.47 0.29
C LEU A 267 -50.26 22.89 -0.54
N LEU A 268 -49.62 24.00 -0.18
CA LEU A 268 -48.38 24.46 -0.82
C LEU A 268 -47.23 23.48 -0.56
N GLU A 269 -47.02 23.09 0.70
CA GLU A 269 -46.01 22.09 1.07
C GLU A 269 -46.27 20.76 0.34
N ASN A 270 -47.51 20.30 0.27
CA ASN A 270 -47.86 19.09 -0.47
C ASN A 270 -47.54 19.21 -1.97
N ALA A 271 -47.76 20.38 -2.57
CA ALA A 271 -47.39 20.66 -3.96
C ALA A 271 -45.87 20.67 -4.16
N GLU A 272 -45.10 21.23 -3.21
CA GLU A 272 -43.64 21.22 -3.23
C GLU A 272 -43.08 19.80 -3.07
N LEU A 273 -43.61 19.02 -2.12
CA LEU A 273 -43.26 17.61 -1.94
C LEU A 273 -43.54 16.79 -3.20
N LYS A 274 -44.66 17.03 -3.89
CA LYS A 274 -44.95 16.41 -5.18
C LYS A 274 -43.93 16.79 -6.25
N LYS A 275 -43.48 18.06 -6.30
CA LYS A 275 -42.43 18.50 -7.23
C LYS A 275 -41.10 17.80 -6.94
N VAL A 276 -40.68 17.74 -5.68
CA VAL A 276 -39.45 17.04 -5.26
C VAL A 276 -39.53 15.56 -5.59
N LEU A 277 -40.67 14.91 -5.35
CA LEU A 277 -40.87 13.50 -5.70
C LEU A 277 -40.78 13.26 -7.21
N GLN A 278 -41.36 14.12 -8.04
CA GLN A 278 -41.22 14.02 -9.51
C GLN A 278 -39.77 14.27 -9.96
N GLN A 279 -39.05 15.17 -9.29
CA GLN A 279 -37.65 15.44 -9.57
C GLN A 279 -36.78 14.22 -9.24
N ILE A 280 -36.93 13.64 -8.05
CA ILE A 280 -36.23 12.40 -7.64
C ILE A 280 -36.56 11.26 -8.62
N LYS A 281 -37.83 11.12 -9.02
CA LYS A 281 -38.24 10.13 -10.03
C LYS A 281 -37.51 10.37 -11.36
N LYS A 282 -37.43 11.61 -11.83
CA LYS A 282 -36.74 11.97 -13.08
C LYS A 282 -35.24 11.67 -12.99
N GLU A 283 -34.61 12.01 -11.89
CA GLU A 283 -33.19 11.73 -11.63
C GLU A 283 -32.92 10.24 -11.56
N MET A 284 -33.73 9.47 -10.83
CA MET A 284 -33.64 8.01 -10.78
C MET A 284 -33.81 7.38 -12.16
N VAL A 285 -34.78 7.83 -12.97
CA VAL A 285 -34.92 7.37 -14.35
C VAL A 285 -33.68 7.73 -15.17
N SER A 286 -33.12 8.93 -15.01
CA SER A 286 -31.93 9.35 -15.73
C SER A 286 -30.71 8.47 -15.40
N ILE A 287 -30.47 8.19 -14.11
CA ILE A 287 -29.39 7.31 -13.62
C ILE A 287 -29.57 5.88 -14.16
N LEU A 288 -30.80 5.37 -14.15
CA LEU A 288 -31.10 4.02 -14.64
C LEU A 288 -31.02 3.93 -16.17
N SER A 289 -31.40 4.98 -16.90
CA SER A 289 -31.24 5.05 -18.36
C SER A 289 -29.78 5.18 -18.81
N LEU A 290 -28.93 5.81 -17.99
CA LEU A 290 -27.48 5.91 -18.21
C LEU A 290 -26.77 4.56 -18.01
N ARG A 291 -27.42 3.61 -17.32
CA ARG A 291 -26.93 2.26 -17.05
C ARG A 291 -27.40 1.22 -18.09
N LYS A 292 -27.93 1.63 -19.24
CA LYS A 292 -28.06 0.70 -20.36
C LYS A 292 -26.65 0.40 -20.90
N PRO A 293 -26.21 -0.88 -20.91
CA PRO A 293 -24.91 -1.22 -21.46
C PRO A 293 -24.91 -0.92 -22.96
N ILE A 294 -23.89 -0.18 -23.39
CA ILE A 294 -23.41 -0.18 -24.77
C ILE A 294 -23.07 -1.63 -25.10
N ARG A 295 -23.94 -2.32 -25.84
CA ARG A 295 -23.56 -3.43 -26.68
C ARG A 295 -23.47 -2.88 -28.10
N LYS A 296 -22.26 -2.89 -28.65
CA LYS A 296 -21.99 -2.66 -30.06
C LYS A 296 -22.57 -3.83 -30.87
N ASP A 297 -23.46 -3.47 -31.79
CA ASP A 297 -23.50 -3.81 -33.21
C ASP A 297 -23.50 -5.28 -33.65
N ASP A 298 -24.57 -5.72 -34.33
CA ASP A 298 -24.52 -6.13 -35.76
C ASP A 298 -25.93 -6.25 -36.39
N LYS A 299 -26.12 -5.50 -37.49
CA LYS A 299 -26.95 -5.63 -38.74
C LYS A 299 -28.20 -6.55 -38.75
N HIS A 300 -29.33 -6.20 -39.37
CA HIS A 300 -29.56 -5.78 -40.78
C HIS A 300 -30.99 -5.15 -40.91
N PRO A 301 -31.31 -4.37 -41.97
CA PRO A 301 -32.59 -3.69 -42.18
C PRO A 301 -33.56 -4.52 -43.05
N ASP A 302 -34.86 -4.39 -42.80
CA ASP A 302 -35.88 -4.64 -43.83
C ASP A 302 -37.15 -3.81 -43.57
N ALA A 303 -37.78 -3.42 -44.68
CA ALA A 303 -38.79 -2.39 -44.84
C ALA A 303 -40.23 -2.90 -44.66
N GLY A 304 -41.19 -1.98 -44.49
CA GLY A 304 -42.61 -2.27 -44.79
C GLY A 304 -43.71 -1.53 -44.01
N ILE A 305 -43.83 -0.22 -44.25
CA ILE A 305 -45.06 0.55 -44.58
C ILE A 305 -46.42 0.24 -43.88
N GLN A 306 -46.97 1.30 -43.24
CA GLN A 306 -48.33 1.92 -43.36
C GLN A 306 -49.14 2.18 -42.08
N ASP A 307 -49.40 3.48 -41.86
CA ASP A 307 -50.60 4.18 -41.36
C ASP A 307 -51.75 3.36 -40.72
N GLU A 308 -52.17 3.70 -39.50
CA GLU A 308 -53.16 4.75 -39.25
C GLU A 308 -53.35 5.02 -37.74
N GLU A 309 -53.87 6.21 -37.49
CA GLU A 309 -54.15 6.87 -36.24
C GLU A 309 -55.21 6.11 -35.40
N GLN A 310 -54.84 5.63 -34.21
CA GLN A 310 -55.81 5.32 -33.17
C GLN A 310 -55.36 5.89 -31.82
N VAL A 311 -56.05 6.97 -31.47
CA VAL A 311 -55.99 7.69 -30.21
C VAL A 311 -56.47 6.78 -29.06
N PHE A 312 -55.62 6.71 -28.04
CA PHE A 312 -55.91 6.50 -26.61
C PHE A 312 -56.20 5.09 -26.05
N ASP A 313 -55.40 4.80 -25.01
CA ASP A 313 -55.76 4.10 -23.76
C ASP A 313 -55.33 2.65 -23.51
N SER A 314 -54.20 2.20 -24.07
CA SER A 314 -53.57 0.91 -23.65
C SER A 314 -52.16 1.05 -23.04
N SER A 315 -51.49 2.20 -23.23
CA SER A 315 -50.11 2.40 -22.74
C SER A 315 -50.01 2.78 -21.26
N LYS A 316 -51.08 3.33 -20.65
CA LYS A 316 -51.09 3.65 -19.21
C LYS A 316 -51.18 2.39 -18.33
N GLU A 317 -51.91 1.37 -18.78
CA GLU A 317 -52.05 0.11 -18.05
C GLU A 317 -50.82 -0.79 -18.22
N SER A 318 -50.24 -0.85 -19.42
CA SER A 318 -48.97 -1.55 -19.71
C SER A 318 -47.77 -0.97 -18.94
N VAL A 319 -47.63 0.37 -18.90
CA VAL A 319 -46.58 1.05 -18.11
C VAL A 319 -46.86 0.98 -16.60
N GLY A 320 -48.15 0.98 -16.21
CA GLY A 320 -48.58 0.72 -14.84
C GLY A 320 -48.18 -0.67 -14.36
N LEU A 321 -48.40 -1.71 -15.18
CA LEU A 321 -48.02 -3.09 -14.89
C LEU A 321 -46.50 -3.27 -14.87
N PHE A 322 -45.75 -2.61 -15.77
CA PHE A 322 -44.27 -2.61 -15.73
C PHE A 322 -43.72 -1.90 -14.49
N SER A 323 -44.33 -0.78 -14.09
CA SER A 323 -44.01 -0.07 -12.84
C SER A 323 -44.34 -0.89 -11.59
N VAL A 324 -45.47 -1.58 -11.57
CA VAL A 324 -45.87 -2.48 -10.49
C VAL A 324 -44.93 -3.69 -10.42
N HIS A 325 -44.60 -4.33 -11.55
CA HIS A 325 -43.63 -5.43 -11.61
C HIS A 325 -42.22 -5.00 -11.21
N ALA A 326 -41.77 -3.81 -11.62
CA ALA A 326 -40.48 -3.27 -11.22
C ALA A 326 -40.43 -2.97 -9.71
N ARG A 327 -41.52 -2.39 -9.17
CA ARG A 327 -41.70 -2.15 -7.74
C ARG A 327 -41.72 -3.46 -6.95
N GLU A 328 -42.39 -4.48 -7.46
CA GLU A 328 -42.47 -5.80 -6.83
C GLU A 328 -41.12 -6.53 -6.88
N LYS A 329 -40.41 -6.49 -8.01
CA LYS A 329 -39.03 -7.03 -8.12
C LYS A 329 -38.07 -6.33 -7.15
N LEU A 330 -38.16 -5.01 -7.03
CA LEU A 330 -37.37 -4.24 -6.07
C LEU A 330 -37.72 -4.61 -4.63
N THR A 331 -39.01 -4.69 -4.31
CA THR A 331 -39.50 -5.06 -2.98
C THR A 331 -39.05 -6.48 -2.61
N ASN A 332 -39.10 -7.40 -3.55
CA ASN A 332 -38.64 -8.78 -3.36
C ASN A 332 -37.11 -8.84 -3.20
N SER A 333 -36.36 -8.02 -3.94
CA SER A 333 -34.91 -7.88 -3.77
C SER A 333 -34.56 -7.33 -2.38
N ILE A 334 -35.21 -6.25 -1.93
CA ILE A 334 -35.01 -5.67 -0.60
C ILE A 334 -35.39 -6.68 0.49
N ARG A 335 -36.51 -7.40 0.34
CA ARG A 335 -36.92 -8.47 1.28
C ARG A 335 -35.92 -9.62 1.32
N LEU A 336 -35.28 -9.95 0.20
CA LEU A 336 -34.25 -10.98 0.14
C LEU A 336 -32.97 -10.52 0.84
N GLN A 337 -32.54 -9.28 0.59
CA GLN A 337 -31.38 -8.70 1.28
C GLN A 337 -31.63 -8.56 2.78
N TRP A 338 -32.84 -8.14 3.18
CA TRP A 338 -33.25 -8.09 4.58
C TRP A 338 -33.25 -9.48 5.23
N ARG A 339 -33.74 -10.52 4.56
CA ARG A 339 -33.64 -11.90 5.07
C ARG A 339 -32.20 -12.38 5.23
N ARG A 340 -31.32 -12.05 4.28
CA ARG A 340 -29.89 -12.37 4.38
C ARG A 340 -29.23 -11.65 5.54
N LEU A 341 -29.49 -10.36 5.70
CA LEU A 341 -28.99 -9.56 6.81
C LEU A 341 -29.54 -10.07 8.15
N LYS A 342 -30.85 -10.32 8.23
CA LYS A 342 -31.51 -10.87 9.41
C LYS A 342 -30.89 -12.21 9.81
N SER A 343 -30.72 -13.14 8.88
CA SER A 343 -30.05 -14.42 9.14
C SER A 343 -28.60 -14.24 9.57
N HIS A 344 -27.88 -13.26 8.99
CA HIS A 344 -26.51 -12.95 9.40
C HIS A 344 -26.45 -12.40 10.82
N VAL A 345 -27.38 -11.52 11.19
CA VAL A 345 -27.52 -10.95 12.53
C VAL A 345 -27.94 -12.03 13.53
N GLU A 346 -28.92 -12.87 13.20
CA GLU A 346 -29.33 -14.01 14.03
C GLU A 346 -28.18 -15.01 14.23
N ARG A 347 -27.33 -15.21 13.22
CA ARG A 347 -26.11 -16.02 13.35
C ARG A 347 -25.07 -15.35 14.24
N LEU A 348 -24.86 -14.04 14.10
CA LEU A 348 -23.98 -13.29 15.01
C LEU A 348 -24.52 -13.28 16.45
N ASP A 349 -25.84 -13.21 16.62
CA ASP A 349 -26.51 -13.26 17.92
C ASP A 349 -26.46 -14.67 18.51
N SER A 350 -26.63 -15.71 17.70
CA SER A 350 -26.43 -17.11 18.12
C SER A 350 -24.97 -17.41 18.45
N GLN A 351 -24.04 -16.81 17.71
CA GLN A 351 -22.61 -16.91 17.96
C GLN A 351 -22.22 -16.12 19.21
N GLY A 352 -22.80 -14.94 19.43
CA GLY A 352 -22.68 -14.17 20.67
C GLY A 352 -23.33 -14.87 21.86
N SER A 353 -24.45 -15.55 21.66
CA SER A 353 -25.16 -16.37 22.65
C SER A 353 -24.38 -17.63 23.02
N LEU A 354 -23.62 -18.23 22.10
CA LEU A 354 -22.68 -19.32 22.41
C LEU A 354 -21.49 -18.86 23.28
N TYR A 355 -21.15 -17.57 23.25
CA TYR A 355 -20.20 -16.93 24.16
C TYR A 355 -20.85 -16.32 25.41
N MET A 356 -22.20 -16.29 25.48
CA MET A 356 -23.00 -15.71 26.56
C MET A 356 -24.04 -16.71 27.10
N GLY A 357 -23.75 -18.01 26.94
CA GLY A 357 -24.65 -19.13 27.25
C GLY A 357 -24.81 -19.44 28.73
N GLU A 358 -24.33 -18.56 29.61
CA GLU A 358 -24.70 -18.48 31.01
C GLU A 358 -24.97 -17.01 31.31
N ASN A 359 -26.06 -16.73 32.00
CA ASN A 359 -26.49 -15.40 32.48
C ASN A 359 -27.45 -14.65 31.56
N LYS A 360 -28.69 -15.15 31.52
CA LYS A 360 -29.88 -14.28 31.43
C LYS A 360 -30.75 -14.48 32.66
N THR A 361 -30.61 -13.60 33.64
CA THR A 361 -31.70 -13.04 34.45
C THR A 361 -31.22 -11.76 35.13
N ASP A 362 -32.05 -10.72 35.03
CA ASP A 362 -32.04 -9.47 35.79
C ASP A 362 -30.84 -8.53 35.62
N ASP A 363 -31.08 -7.47 34.82
CA ASP A 363 -31.01 -6.02 35.11
C ASP A 363 -30.05 -5.49 36.21
N ALA A 364 -28.99 -6.25 36.44
CA ALA A 364 -27.90 -6.03 37.37
C ALA A 364 -26.66 -6.72 36.80
N ILE A 365 -26.34 -6.45 35.51
CA ILE A 365 -25.01 -6.74 34.94
C ILE A 365 -24.02 -5.72 35.54
N SER A 366 -23.79 -5.98 36.82
CA SER A 366 -22.54 -5.99 37.58
C SER A 366 -21.65 -4.77 37.42
N ARG A 367 -21.91 -3.81 38.31
CA ARG A 367 -20.95 -2.79 38.76
C ARG A 367 -19.57 -3.40 39.07
N GLU A 368 -19.53 -4.65 39.53
CA GLU A 368 -18.32 -5.43 39.80
C GLU A 368 -17.58 -5.77 38.50
N THR A 369 -18.24 -6.20 37.42
CA THR A 369 -17.56 -6.34 36.10
C THR A 369 -17.08 -5.01 35.53
N HIS A 370 -17.81 -3.91 35.70
CA HIS A 370 -17.31 -2.60 35.28
C HIS A 370 -16.11 -2.15 36.13
N GLU A 371 -16.08 -2.50 37.41
CA GLU A 371 -14.97 -2.22 38.33
C GLU A 371 -13.75 -3.07 37.99
N GLU A 372 -13.93 -4.35 37.65
CA GLU A 372 -12.90 -5.26 37.14
C GLU A 372 -12.32 -4.80 35.80
N GLU A 373 -13.17 -4.38 34.85
CA GLU A 373 -12.74 -3.80 33.57
C GLU A 373 -11.97 -2.49 33.79
N MET A 374 -12.42 -1.65 34.71
CA MET A 374 -11.72 -0.42 35.09
C MET A 374 -10.36 -0.72 35.71
N ASP A 375 -10.26 -1.73 36.57
CA ASP A 375 -9.00 -2.11 37.20
C ASP A 375 -8.06 -2.78 36.20
N ARG A 376 -8.57 -3.57 35.24
CA ARG A 376 -7.77 -4.09 34.13
C ARG A 376 -7.22 -2.95 33.26
N LEU A 377 -8.05 -1.98 32.89
CA LEU A 377 -7.61 -0.83 32.10
C LEU A 377 -6.60 0.04 32.85
N LYS A 378 -6.76 0.21 34.17
CA LYS A 378 -5.74 0.88 35.01
C LYS A 378 -4.42 0.13 34.98
N LEU A 379 -4.44 -1.20 35.08
CA LEU A 379 -3.25 -2.04 34.99
C LEU A 379 -2.60 -1.99 33.60
N GLU A 380 -3.37 -1.92 32.51
CA GLU A 380 -2.84 -1.77 31.15
C GLU A 380 -2.28 -0.37 30.86
N ILE A 381 -2.87 0.67 31.46
CA ILE A 381 -2.42 2.05 31.31
C ILE A 381 -1.14 2.32 32.13
N GLN A 382 -0.92 1.59 33.23
CA GLN A 382 0.22 1.81 34.12
C GLN A 382 1.58 1.62 33.41
N PRO A 383 1.84 0.53 32.66
CA PRO A 383 3.06 0.38 31.85
C PRO A 383 3.25 1.50 30.83
N CYS A 384 2.17 1.96 30.19
CA CYS A 384 2.24 3.07 29.25
C CYS A 384 2.64 4.37 29.94
N LYS A 385 2.12 4.63 31.16
CA LYS A 385 2.51 5.79 31.97
C LYS A 385 3.97 5.69 32.40
N ASP A 386 4.41 4.53 32.89
CA ASP A 386 5.79 4.30 33.32
C ASP A 386 6.76 4.45 32.14
N PHE A 387 6.37 3.97 30.96
CA PHE A 387 7.14 4.13 29.72
C PHE A 387 7.23 5.60 29.29
N ILE A 388 6.11 6.34 29.29
CA ILE A 388 6.10 7.78 28.98
C ILE A 388 6.95 8.55 29.99
N GLN A 389 6.86 8.21 31.28
CA GLN A 389 7.64 8.85 32.34
C GLN A 389 9.14 8.55 32.19
N THR A 390 9.50 7.32 31.82
CA THR A 390 10.88 6.92 31.51
C THR A 390 11.40 7.66 30.28
N GLN A 391 10.59 7.77 29.21
CA GLN A 391 10.95 8.54 28.02
C GLN A 391 11.11 10.03 28.33
N GLN A 392 10.25 10.61 29.16
CA GLN A 392 10.36 12.00 29.61
C GLN A 392 11.59 12.23 30.48
N GLN A 393 11.92 11.31 31.39
CA GLN A 393 13.15 11.37 32.17
C GLN A 393 14.38 11.26 31.27
N LEU A 394 14.38 10.38 30.29
CA LEU A 394 15.49 10.23 29.34
C LEU A 394 15.65 11.52 28.51
N LEU A 395 14.54 12.09 28.02
CA LEU A 395 14.55 13.34 27.27
C LEU A 395 15.02 14.51 28.15
N GLN A 396 14.58 14.57 29.40
CA GLN A 396 14.99 15.61 30.34
C GLN A 396 16.46 15.45 30.74
N GLN A 397 16.98 14.22 30.83
CA GLN A 397 18.39 13.94 31.05
C GLN A 397 19.25 14.34 29.83
N GLN A 398 18.74 14.14 28.61
CA GLN A 398 19.37 14.62 27.37
C GLN A 398 19.41 16.16 27.27
N LEU A 399 18.39 16.83 27.82
CA LEU A 399 18.29 18.30 27.77
C LEU A 399 18.97 19.02 28.96
N SER A 400 19.21 18.32 30.07
CA SER A 400 19.84 18.88 31.29
C SER A 400 21.32 18.53 31.44
N SER A 401 21.84 17.58 30.66
CA SER A 401 23.28 17.39 30.52
C SER A 401 23.83 18.50 29.63
N PRO A 402 24.91 19.23 30.02
CA PRO A 402 25.64 20.04 29.06
C PRO A 402 26.07 19.08 27.96
N CYS A 403 25.61 19.32 26.73
CA CYS A 403 25.90 18.45 25.60
C CYS A 403 27.38 18.65 25.24
N ASP A 404 28.26 17.89 25.90
CA ASP A 404 29.66 17.78 25.48
C ASP A 404 29.67 17.02 24.15
N GLU A 405 30.10 17.69 23.08
CA GLU A 405 30.36 17.11 21.75
C GLU A 405 31.18 15.81 21.83
N GLU A 406 31.94 15.62 22.90
CA GLU A 406 32.67 14.40 23.24
C GLU A 406 31.78 13.16 23.41
N THR A 407 30.57 13.28 23.94
CA THR A 407 29.68 12.10 24.12
C THR A 407 29.07 11.65 22.80
N THR A 408 28.68 12.59 21.93
CA THR A 408 28.22 12.31 20.56
C THR A 408 29.38 11.76 19.72
N SER A 409 30.59 12.30 19.90
CA SER A 409 31.83 11.77 19.35
C SER A 409 32.09 10.34 19.83
N LEU A 410 31.98 10.05 21.13
CA LEU A 410 32.19 8.72 21.70
C LEU A 410 31.16 7.70 21.20
N LEU A 411 29.89 8.06 21.08
CA LEU A 411 28.86 7.15 20.56
C LEU A 411 29.08 6.84 19.08
N SER A 412 29.41 7.86 18.28
CA SER A 412 29.82 7.72 16.88
C SER A 412 31.10 6.86 16.76
N ASN A 413 32.08 7.10 17.64
CA ASN A 413 33.33 6.35 17.68
C ASN A 413 33.10 4.90 18.12
N CYS A 414 32.14 4.61 19.01
CA CYS A 414 31.73 3.26 19.38
C CYS A 414 31.07 2.51 18.20
N TYR A 415 30.20 3.18 17.43
CA TYR A 415 29.62 2.60 16.22
C TYR A 415 30.69 2.33 15.15
N MET A 416 31.57 3.30 14.91
CA MET A 416 32.70 3.15 13.98
C MET A 416 33.68 2.07 14.44
N LEU A 417 33.90 1.91 15.74
CA LEU A 417 34.72 0.83 16.31
C LEU A 417 34.08 -0.54 16.09
N GLN A 418 32.76 -0.66 16.26
CA GLN A 418 32.04 -1.90 16.00
C GLN A 418 32.09 -2.28 14.52
N GLU A 419 31.89 -1.33 13.61
CA GLU A 419 32.05 -1.56 12.17
C GLU A 419 33.48 -1.93 11.81
N ARG A 420 34.47 -1.23 12.38
CA ARG A 420 35.89 -1.53 12.17
C ARG A 420 36.25 -2.95 12.64
N GLU A 421 35.68 -3.42 13.74
CA GLU A 421 35.93 -4.77 14.23
C GLU A 421 35.24 -5.83 13.36
N ARG A 422 34.01 -5.58 12.88
CA ARG A 422 33.36 -6.43 11.88
C ARG A 422 34.18 -6.55 10.59
N PHE A 423 34.64 -5.43 10.03
CA PHE A 423 35.50 -5.45 8.85
C PHE A 423 36.82 -6.17 9.12
N ARG A 424 37.37 -6.08 10.34
CA ARG A 424 38.58 -6.83 10.73
C ARG A 424 38.33 -8.35 10.72
N GLU A 425 37.18 -8.80 11.19
CA GLU A 425 36.78 -10.20 11.18
C GLU A 425 36.53 -10.73 9.76
N GLU A 426 35.83 -9.95 8.93
CA GLU A 426 35.65 -10.25 7.50
C GLU A 426 37.00 -10.31 6.78
N TRP A 427 37.88 -9.33 7.03
CA TRP A 427 39.23 -9.31 6.47
C TRP A 427 40.05 -10.53 6.90
N LYS A 428 40.01 -10.93 8.18
CA LYS A 428 40.65 -12.17 8.65
C LYS A 428 40.11 -13.41 7.93
N THR A 429 38.82 -13.42 7.60
CA THR A 429 38.18 -14.52 6.89
C THR A 429 38.64 -14.57 5.43
N LEU A 430 38.67 -13.41 4.76
CA LEU A 430 39.19 -13.27 3.39
C LEU A 430 40.68 -13.62 3.33
N GLU A 431 41.46 -13.20 4.31
CA GLU A 431 42.90 -13.50 4.42
C GLU A 431 43.14 -15.00 4.58
N LYS A 432 42.32 -15.69 5.39
CA LYS A 432 42.34 -17.16 5.49
C LYS A 432 42.00 -17.82 4.15
N GLN A 433 40.99 -17.32 3.44
CA GLN A 433 40.64 -17.83 2.12
C GLN A 433 41.77 -17.60 1.11
N ARG A 434 42.38 -16.42 1.09
CA ARG A 434 43.56 -16.12 0.25
C ARG A 434 44.69 -17.11 0.52
N ASN A 435 45.00 -17.36 1.79
CA ASN A 435 46.06 -18.29 2.18
C ASN A 435 45.72 -19.75 1.81
N LEU A 436 44.44 -20.14 1.84
CA LEU A 436 43.98 -21.45 1.34
C LEU A 436 44.19 -21.55 -0.17
N PHE A 437 43.72 -20.57 -0.95
CA PHE A 437 43.93 -20.54 -2.39
C PHE A 437 45.41 -20.52 -2.78
N GLU A 438 46.25 -19.78 -2.04
CA GLU A 438 47.69 -19.81 -2.26
C GLU A 438 48.29 -21.19 -1.97
N ARG A 439 47.83 -21.87 -0.93
CA ARG A 439 48.29 -23.22 -0.60
C ARG A 439 47.84 -24.23 -1.66
N GLU A 440 46.59 -24.16 -2.10
CA GLU A 440 46.08 -24.98 -3.20
C GLU A 440 46.88 -24.71 -4.48
N ARG A 441 47.18 -23.44 -4.79
CA ARG A 441 48.02 -23.07 -5.94
C ARG A 441 49.42 -23.68 -5.83
N ARG A 442 50.06 -23.61 -4.66
CA ARG A 442 51.36 -24.25 -4.41
C ARG A 442 51.27 -25.77 -4.59
N ASN A 443 50.27 -26.42 -3.99
CA ASN A 443 50.04 -27.86 -4.10
C ASN A 443 49.81 -28.30 -5.55
N CYS A 444 49.01 -27.55 -6.32
CA CYS A 444 48.79 -27.81 -7.74
C CYS A 444 50.08 -27.63 -8.54
N THR A 445 50.89 -26.62 -8.22
CA THR A 445 52.18 -26.39 -8.87
C THR A 445 53.17 -27.51 -8.55
N GLU A 446 53.27 -27.95 -7.29
CA GLU A 446 54.11 -29.07 -6.88
C GLU A 446 53.63 -30.39 -7.46
N ALA A 447 52.32 -30.62 -7.53
CA ALA A 447 51.75 -31.80 -8.20
C ALA A 447 52.13 -31.80 -9.69
N ALA A 448 52.03 -30.65 -10.38
CA ALA A 448 52.45 -30.51 -11.76
C ALA A 448 53.97 -30.77 -11.94
N ILE A 449 54.81 -30.24 -11.05
CA ILE A 449 56.26 -30.49 -11.06
C ILE A 449 56.56 -31.97 -10.76
N SER A 450 55.87 -32.59 -9.81
CA SER A 450 56.04 -34.00 -9.44
C SER A 450 55.64 -34.91 -10.60
N ILE A 451 54.50 -34.64 -11.25
CA ILE A 451 54.09 -35.32 -12.48
C ILE A 451 55.16 -35.17 -13.55
N ASN A 452 55.65 -33.95 -13.79
CA ASN A 452 56.69 -33.70 -14.79
C ASN A 452 58.01 -34.44 -14.45
N SER A 453 58.41 -34.46 -13.18
CA SER A 453 59.59 -35.18 -12.69
C SER A 453 59.43 -36.70 -12.78
N ARG A 454 58.22 -37.24 -12.58
CA ARG A 454 57.89 -38.67 -12.80
C ARG A 454 57.93 -39.00 -14.29
N HIS A 455 57.43 -38.13 -15.16
CA HIS A 455 57.60 -38.30 -16.61
C HIS A 455 59.07 -38.25 -17.03
N ALA A 456 59.89 -37.37 -16.44
CA ALA A 456 61.32 -37.28 -16.69
C ALA A 456 62.13 -38.46 -16.10
N SER A 457 61.74 -38.98 -14.94
CA SER A 457 62.36 -40.17 -14.33
C SER A 457 61.85 -41.49 -14.88
N HIS A 458 60.71 -41.53 -15.58
CA HIS A 458 60.32 -42.66 -16.44
C HIS A 458 61.01 -42.61 -17.82
N SER A 459 61.41 -41.43 -18.30
CA SER A 459 62.19 -41.31 -19.54
C SER A 459 63.68 -41.65 -19.35
N LEU A 460 64.27 -41.44 -18.17
CA LEU A 460 65.66 -41.79 -17.85
C LEU A 460 66.01 -43.30 -17.86
N PRO A 461 65.22 -44.24 -17.29
CA PRO A 461 65.45 -45.67 -17.41
C PRO A 461 65.11 -46.21 -18.81
N CYS A 462 64.28 -45.50 -19.58
CA CYS A 462 64.05 -45.80 -20.99
C CYS A 462 65.25 -45.40 -21.87
N ALA A 463 65.94 -44.30 -21.53
CA ALA A 463 67.19 -43.91 -22.18
C ALA A 463 68.36 -44.85 -21.83
N ARG A 464 68.51 -45.27 -20.56
CA ARG A 464 69.56 -46.25 -20.17
C ARG A 464 69.31 -47.67 -20.72
N LYS A 465 68.05 -48.13 -20.85
CA LYS A 465 67.74 -49.40 -21.51
C LYS A 465 67.93 -49.36 -23.02
N LYS A 466 67.74 -48.20 -23.68
CA LYS A 466 68.07 -48.04 -25.11
C LYS A 466 69.58 -48.04 -25.39
N VAL A 467 70.41 -47.53 -24.47
CA VAL A 467 71.89 -47.59 -24.62
C VAL A 467 72.44 -49.00 -24.38
N CYS A 468 71.85 -49.81 -23.48
CA CYS A 468 72.27 -51.21 -23.30
C CYS A 468 71.83 -52.16 -24.45
N CYS A 469 70.74 -51.87 -25.16
CA CYS A 469 70.32 -52.68 -26.32
C CYS A 469 71.05 -52.35 -27.62
N LEU A 470 71.82 -51.26 -27.68
CA LEU A 470 72.61 -50.88 -28.87
C LEU A 470 74.04 -51.46 -28.90
N TYR A 471 74.48 -52.15 -27.83
CA TYR A 471 75.82 -52.76 -27.75
C TYR A 471 75.84 -54.30 -27.89
N LEU A 472 74.72 -54.93 -28.25
CA LEU A 472 74.65 -56.41 -28.32
C LEU A 472 74.36 -56.99 -29.71
N HIS A 473 74.29 -56.18 -30.77
CA HIS A 473 74.18 -56.71 -32.14
C HIS A 473 74.99 -55.89 -33.15
N LYS A 474 76.24 -56.34 -33.36
CA LYS A 474 76.95 -56.42 -34.65
C LYS A 474 78.26 -57.23 -34.43
N PRO A 475 78.75 -57.90 -35.48
CA PRO A 475 78.86 -59.36 -35.63
C PRO A 475 79.90 -60.06 -34.77
#